data_AF-A0A9P1EVW4-F1
#
_entry.id   AF-A0A9P1EVW4-F1
#
_cell.length_a   1.000
_cell.length_b   1.000
_cell.length_c   1.000
_cell.angle_alpha   90.00
_cell.angle_beta   90.00
_cell.angle_gamma   90.00
#
_symmetry.space_group_name_H-M   'P 1'
#
loop_
_entity.id
_entity.type
_entity.pdbx_description
1 polymer ?
#
loop_
_entity_poly.entity_id
_entity_poly.type
_entity_poly.pdbx_seq_one_letter_code
_entity_poly.pdbx_strand_id
1 'polypeptide(L)'
;MPSEVPTVALQRLKKDYQRILKEPVPFMKAAPLESNILEWRYIIIGAPKTPYEGGIYQGKLLFPKDFPFKPPAILMITPNGRFQTNTRLCLSISDYHPDTWNPAWTVSTIITGLMSFMNDNQPTLGSLVTTESERRLLARKSKAFNLKDKTFCALFPEEADEIRAEMEKMDQEQLDSIREEETALKNRRAGESARGVPRLSSLLSNLMMIAGVAILAFAFRLCKTPRPGNLENANLMTSMRFYKTYLLIAIGTCTICTLLLIANCGWDEQQGRNQANSLSGTITPAIRSLPDTFLLIGILSSPNETARRSNVRSTWFRLSAKGASVFTPKFIIGTKGLSIEDREKLDKEMGEFGDLAFLERHEEGYDRLARKTLATMQYAHENFKFQYLLKVDADSFVRITPLLMNLKTVQHAMLYWGFLDGRARPFRKGKWKEPEWNLCDRYLPYQLGGGYVLSYELVRFLAVNARLFRMYKNEDVSVGAWLAGLDVKYVHDPRFDTEWTSRGCSNEYLITHKHTMEEMTEMYENLKTKGKLCTKEFQRRPSYVYDFSKPPSECCSRINGSSIP
;
A
#
# COMPACT_ATOMS: atom_id res chain seq x y z
N MET A 1 50.83 10.16 18.90
CA MET A 1 49.42 10.10 18.47
C MET A 1 49.32 9.04 17.39
N PRO A 2 48.51 7.98 17.53
CA PRO A 2 48.38 7.02 16.44
C PRO A 2 47.49 7.65 15.37
N SER A 3 48.07 7.90 14.19
CA SER A 3 47.36 8.31 12.99
C SER A 3 46.37 7.21 12.61
N GLU A 4 45.08 7.38 12.92
CA GLU A 4 44.04 6.45 12.49
C GLU A 4 44.05 6.36 10.97
N VAL A 5 44.24 5.13 10.47
CA VAL A 5 44.15 4.81 9.05
C VAL A 5 42.77 5.26 8.55
N PRO A 6 42.68 6.04 7.46
CA PRO A 6 41.40 6.51 6.94
C PRO A 6 40.44 5.36 6.71
N THR A 7 39.28 5.38 7.37
CA THR A 7 38.23 4.39 7.13
C THR A 7 37.81 4.41 5.66
N VAL A 8 37.36 3.26 5.14
CA VAL A 8 36.86 3.15 3.76
C VAL A 8 35.78 4.21 3.46
N ALA A 9 34.94 4.51 4.46
CA ALA A 9 33.95 5.59 4.40
C ALA A 9 34.58 6.96 4.20
N LEU A 10 35.64 7.31 4.94
CA LEU A 10 36.33 8.59 4.82
C LEU A 10 36.90 8.79 3.41
N GLN A 11 37.58 7.77 2.86
CA GLN A 11 38.13 7.84 1.51
C GLN A 11 37.03 7.97 0.45
N ARG A 12 35.96 7.19 0.61
CA ARG A 12 34.82 7.21 -0.31
C ARG A 12 34.11 8.56 -0.30
N LEU A 13 33.80 9.11 0.88
CA LEU A 13 33.10 10.38 1.02
C LEU A 13 33.94 11.56 0.51
N LYS A 14 35.27 11.54 0.72
CA LYS A 14 36.16 12.52 0.09
C LYS A 14 36.06 12.49 -1.43
N LYS A 15 36.04 11.29 -2.03
CA LYS A 15 35.89 11.14 -3.49
C LYS A 15 34.53 11.63 -3.98
N ASP A 16 33.45 11.31 -3.27
CA ASP A 16 32.10 11.77 -3.61
C ASP A 16 31.99 13.30 -3.48
N TYR A 17 32.65 13.93 -2.51
CA TYR A 17 32.67 15.39 -2.37
C TYR A 17 33.41 16.06 -3.53
N GLN A 18 34.60 15.57 -3.88
CA GLN A 18 35.34 16.05 -5.05
C GLN A 18 34.53 15.90 -6.34
N ARG A 19 33.74 14.83 -6.45
CA ARG A 19 32.84 14.63 -7.59
C ARG A 19 31.73 15.67 -7.64
N ILE A 20 31.09 15.98 -6.52
CA ILE A 20 30.04 17.01 -6.46
C ILE A 20 30.59 18.39 -6.86
N LEU A 21 31.80 18.73 -6.41
CA LEU A 21 32.45 19.99 -6.79
C LEU A 21 32.76 20.06 -8.30
N LYS A 22 33.15 18.92 -8.90
CA LYS A 22 33.47 18.83 -10.33
C LYS A 22 32.23 18.74 -11.22
N GLU A 23 31.21 18.01 -10.76
CA GLU A 23 29.98 17.70 -11.48
C GLU A 23 28.77 18.09 -10.58
N PRO A 24 28.43 19.39 -10.49
CA PRO A 24 27.29 19.85 -9.70
C PRO A 24 25.98 19.25 -10.21
N VAL A 25 25.09 18.89 -9.28
CA VAL A 25 23.79 18.32 -9.63
C VAL A 25 22.76 19.44 -9.73
N PRO A 26 21.95 19.53 -10.81
CA PRO A 26 20.92 20.55 -10.92
C PRO A 26 19.95 20.54 -9.74
N PHE A 27 19.58 21.72 -9.25
CA PHE A 27 18.65 21.93 -8.14
C PHE A 27 19.10 21.37 -6.78
N MET A 28 20.35 20.95 -6.62
CA MET A 28 20.83 20.33 -5.39
C MET A 28 22.27 20.73 -5.05
N LYS A 29 22.55 21.01 -3.78
CA LYS A 29 23.93 21.11 -3.26
C LYS A 29 24.09 20.25 -2.03
N ALA A 30 25.31 19.81 -1.75
CA ALA A 30 25.63 19.06 -0.56
C ALA A 30 27.08 19.27 -0.12
N ALA A 31 27.29 19.32 1.19
CA ALA A 31 28.60 19.51 1.80
C ALA A 31 28.70 18.72 3.12
N PRO A 32 29.87 18.10 3.41
CA PRO A 32 30.14 17.54 4.73
C PRO A 32 30.26 18.63 5.79
N LEU A 33 29.98 18.30 7.04
CA LEU A 33 30.39 19.14 8.16
C LEU A 33 31.92 19.13 8.29
N GLU A 34 32.52 20.29 8.55
CA GLU A 34 33.97 20.41 8.77
C GLU A 34 34.45 19.54 9.94
N SER A 35 33.64 19.45 11.00
CA SER A 35 33.95 18.67 12.20
C SER A 35 33.69 17.17 12.05
N ASN A 36 32.89 16.74 11.07
CA ASN A 36 32.49 15.34 10.92
C ASN A 36 32.07 15.03 9.48
N ILE A 37 32.97 14.40 8.72
CA ILE A 37 32.67 14.01 7.33
C ILE A 37 31.55 12.97 7.22
N LEU A 38 31.20 12.24 8.28
CA LEU A 38 30.10 11.27 8.26
C LEU A 38 28.73 11.94 8.39
N GLU A 39 28.68 13.24 8.64
CA GLU A 39 27.45 14.02 8.61
C GLU A 39 27.54 15.06 7.49
N TRP A 40 26.58 15.01 6.57
CA TRP A 40 26.50 15.97 5.48
C TRP A 40 25.20 16.75 5.57
N ARG A 41 25.26 18.02 5.15
CA ARG A 41 24.08 18.81 4.84
C ARG A 41 23.85 18.81 3.34
N TYR A 42 22.58 18.83 2.96
CA TYR A 42 22.17 19.02 1.57
C TYR A 42 21.03 20.02 1.50
N ILE A 43 20.87 20.61 0.33
CA ILE A 43 19.76 21.47 -0.04
C ILE A 43 19.12 20.93 -1.32
N ILE A 44 17.80 20.99 -1.37
CA ILE A 44 16.99 20.71 -2.55
C ILE A 44 16.24 22.00 -2.90
N ILE A 45 16.40 22.46 -4.14
CA ILE A 45 15.63 23.57 -4.70
C ILE A 45 14.38 22.96 -5.35
N GLY A 46 13.21 23.45 -4.96
CA GLY A 46 11.95 22.93 -5.46
C GLY A 46 11.82 23.08 -6.97
N ALA A 47 11.56 21.96 -7.66
CA ALA A 47 11.48 21.94 -9.12
C ALA A 47 10.28 22.73 -9.65
N PRO A 48 10.38 23.33 -10.85
CA PRO A 48 9.26 24.01 -11.50
C PRO A 48 8.05 23.08 -11.69
N LYS A 49 6.84 23.65 -11.66
CA LYS A 49 5.56 22.94 -11.81
C LYS A 49 5.28 21.90 -10.72
N THR A 50 5.92 22.03 -9.56
CA THR A 50 5.64 21.19 -8.38
C THR A 50 5.05 22.04 -7.26
N PRO A 51 4.39 21.43 -6.25
CA PRO A 51 3.96 22.16 -5.06
C PRO A 51 5.12 22.77 -4.25
N TYR A 52 6.36 22.39 -4.57
CA TYR A 52 7.57 22.81 -3.87
C TYR A 52 8.31 23.95 -4.55
N GLU A 53 7.88 24.34 -5.76
CA GLU A 53 8.48 25.39 -6.58
C GLU A 53 8.75 26.67 -5.77
N GLY A 54 9.95 27.23 -5.95
CA GLY A 54 10.40 28.42 -5.22
C GLY A 54 10.85 28.16 -3.78
N GLY A 55 10.67 26.95 -3.23
CA GLY A 55 11.16 26.58 -1.91
C GLY A 55 12.60 26.03 -1.91
N ILE A 56 13.28 26.14 -0.76
CA ILE A 56 14.62 25.59 -0.52
C ILE A 56 14.55 24.69 0.71
N TYR A 57 14.87 23.41 0.54
CA TYR A 57 14.69 22.40 1.58
C TYR A 57 16.03 21.83 2.00
N GLN A 58 16.47 22.17 3.21
CA GLN A 58 17.68 21.59 3.78
C GLN A 58 17.37 20.31 4.56
N GLY A 59 18.33 19.38 4.52
CA GLY A 59 18.31 18.15 5.29
C GLY A 59 19.72 17.68 5.63
N LYS A 60 19.82 16.47 6.17
CA LYS A 60 21.10 15.85 6.50
C LYS A 60 21.18 14.37 6.16
N LEU A 61 22.38 13.92 5.78
CA LEU A 61 22.74 12.52 5.59
C LEU A 61 23.67 12.11 6.72
N LEU A 62 23.36 10.99 7.38
CA LEU A 62 24.18 10.41 8.43
C LEU A 62 24.77 9.09 7.93
N PHE A 63 26.05 9.09 7.60
CA PHE A 63 26.77 7.94 7.06
C PHE A 63 27.28 7.03 8.18
N PRO A 64 27.06 5.70 8.09
CA PRO A 64 27.69 4.76 8.99
C PRO A 64 29.20 4.64 8.71
N LYS A 65 29.97 4.16 9.70
CA LYS A 65 31.41 3.89 9.52
C LYS A 65 31.71 2.88 8.40
N ASP A 66 30.75 2.00 8.11
CA ASP A 66 30.84 0.97 7.08
C ASP A 66 30.41 1.46 5.68
N PHE A 67 30.13 2.76 5.49
CA PHE A 67 29.84 3.31 4.16
C PHE A 67 31.03 3.07 3.21
N PRO A 68 30.82 2.66 1.94
CA PRO A 68 29.56 2.57 1.21
C PRO A 68 28.89 1.19 1.25
N PHE A 69 29.28 0.27 2.14
CA PHE A 69 28.64 -1.05 2.19
C PHE A 69 27.29 -1.04 2.90
N LYS A 70 27.03 -0.01 3.71
CA LYS A 70 25.73 0.28 4.31
C LYS A 70 25.23 1.68 3.91
N PRO A 71 23.93 1.86 3.70
CA PRO A 71 23.33 3.14 3.37
C PRO A 71 23.42 4.19 4.50
N PRO A 72 23.33 5.50 4.19
CA PRO A 72 23.14 6.54 5.19
C PRO A 72 21.69 6.63 5.69
N ALA A 73 21.50 7.19 6.88
CA ALA A 73 20.19 7.69 7.30
C ALA A 73 19.91 9.05 6.65
N ILE A 74 18.68 9.24 6.18
CA ILE A 74 18.26 10.46 5.46
C ILE A 74 17.23 11.20 6.32
N LEU A 75 17.42 12.50 6.54
CA LEU A 75 16.52 13.33 7.32
C LEU A 75 16.25 14.65 6.60
N MET A 76 15.02 15.16 6.71
CA MET A 76 14.63 16.49 6.24
C MET A 76 14.54 17.45 7.44
N ILE A 77 15.05 18.67 7.32
CA ILE A 77 15.07 19.65 8.42
C ILE A 77 14.04 20.74 8.14
N THR A 78 14.03 21.28 6.93
CA THR A 78 13.07 22.32 6.53
C THR A 78 11.65 21.75 6.47
N PRO A 79 10.66 22.38 7.13
CA PRO A 79 9.26 22.04 6.97
C PRO A 79 8.83 22.12 5.50
N ASN A 80 8.26 21.03 4.98
CA ASN A 80 8.03 20.86 3.54
C ASN A 80 6.67 20.22 3.20
N GLY A 81 5.96 19.70 4.21
CA GLY A 81 4.63 19.09 4.04
C GLY A 81 4.64 17.68 3.48
N ARG A 82 5.78 17.17 3.02
CA ARG A 82 5.95 15.82 2.49
C ARG A 82 6.60 14.86 3.47
N PHE A 83 7.59 15.34 4.20
CA PHE A 83 8.39 14.60 5.16
C PHE A 83 8.36 15.28 6.51
N GLN A 84 8.15 14.48 7.56
CA GLN A 84 8.26 14.86 8.94
C GLN A 84 9.70 15.29 9.23
N THR A 85 9.84 16.48 9.79
CA THR A 85 11.15 17.08 10.06
C THR A 85 11.90 16.30 11.14
N ASN A 86 13.22 16.21 11.00
CA ASN A 86 14.13 15.54 11.93
C ASN A 86 13.78 14.07 12.23
N THR A 87 13.06 13.41 11.33
CA THR A 87 12.76 11.98 11.40
C THR A 87 13.51 11.25 10.31
N ARG A 88 14.00 10.04 10.60
CA ARG A 88 14.66 9.20 9.59
C ARG A 88 13.63 8.77 8.55
N LEU A 89 13.95 8.96 7.28
CA LEU A 89 13.08 8.65 6.15
C LEU A 89 13.38 7.25 5.62
N CYS A 90 12.34 6.43 5.47
CA CYS A 90 12.45 5.06 4.96
C CYS A 90 12.34 5.03 3.44
N LEU A 91 13.44 5.33 2.76
CA LEU A 91 13.56 5.32 1.31
C LEU A 91 14.42 4.13 0.87
N SER A 92 14.23 3.62 -0.35
CA SER A 92 15.01 2.48 -0.90
C SER A 92 16.54 2.71 -0.93
N ILE A 93 16.97 3.96 -0.74
CA ILE A 93 18.35 4.44 -0.69
C ILE A 93 18.85 4.76 0.74
N SER A 94 18.06 4.45 1.77
CA SER A 94 18.31 4.80 3.19
C SER A 94 18.69 3.60 4.06
N ASP A 95 19.12 3.88 5.29
CA ASP A 95 19.53 2.91 6.32
C ASP A 95 18.47 1.85 6.67
N TYR A 96 17.20 2.10 6.37
CA TYR A 96 16.12 1.13 6.53
C TYR A 96 16.16 -0.04 5.53
N HIS A 97 16.84 0.14 4.39
CA HIS A 97 16.86 -0.85 3.30
C HIS A 97 18.29 -1.23 2.90
N PRO A 98 19.06 -1.88 3.80
CA PRO A 98 20.41 -2.34 3.48
C PRO A 98 20.45 -3.37 2.34
N ASP A 99 19.37 -4.12 2.13
CA ASP A 99 19.32 -5.19 1.11
C ASP A 99 19.11 -4.65 -0.32
N THR A 100 18.53 -3.45 -0.48
CA THR A 100 18.36 -2.78 -1.78
C THR A 100 19.46 -1.75 -2.06
N TRP A 101 20.37 -1.57 -1.11
CA TRP A 101 21.43 -0.58 -1.21
C TRP A 101 22.51 -1.04 -2.20
N ASN A 102 22.84 -0.16 -3.14
CA ASN A 102 23.97 -0.37 -4.04
C ASN A 102 25.19 0.43 -3.55
N PRO A 103 26.29 -0.21 -3.12
CA PRO A 103 27.51 0.48 -2.71
C PRO A 103 28.12 1.41 -3.77
N ALA A 104 27.74 1.28 -5.05
CA ALA A 104 28.17 2.17 -6.11
C ALA A 104 27.45 3.53 -6.12
N TRP A 105 26.29 3.67 -5.46
CA TRP A 105 25.56 4.95 -5.41
C TRP A 105 26.37 6.01 -4.68
N THR A 106 26.49 7.19 -5.29
CA THR A 106 27.20 8.33 -4.73
C THR A 106 26.27 9.24 -3.93
N VAL A 107 26.83 10.17 -3.17
CA VAL A 107 26.04 11.23 -2.51
C VAL A 107 25.14 11.97 -3.50
N SER A 108 25.62 12.27 -4.72
CA SER A 108 24.80 12.85 -5.80
C SER A 108 23.58 11.97 -6.12
N THR A 109 23.78 10.65 -6.29
CA THR A 109 22.68 9.72 -6.59
C THR A 109 21.66 9.65 -5.46
N ILE A 110 22.12 9.69 -4.20
CA ILE A 110 21.26 9.66 -3.01
C ILE A 110 20.32 10.87 -3.01
N ILE A 111 20.85 12.08 -3.21
CA ILE A 111 20.06 13.31 -3.12
C ILE A 111 19.13 13.43 -4.34
N THR A 112 19.58 13.02 -5.53
CA THR A 112 18.71 12.91 -6.71
C THR A 112 17.54 11.94 -6.48
N GLY A 113 17.81 10.79 -5.86
CA GLY A 113 16.76 9.84 -5.48
C GLY A 113 15.77 10.43 -4.48
N LEU A 114 16.26 11.15 -3.47
CA LEU A 114 15.41 11.86 -2.49
C LEU A 114 14.52 12.90 -3.16
N MET A 115 15.04 13.69 -4.10
CA MET A 115 14.26 14.67 -4.86
C MET A 115 13.14 14.01 -5.68
N SER A 116 13.40 12.83 -6.27
CA SER A 116 12.36 12.03 -6.93
C SER A 116 11.24 11.65 -5.95
N PHE A 117 11.60 11.12 -4.77
CA PHE A 117 10.62 10.75 -3.72
C PHE A 117 9.84 11.94 -3.15
N MET A 118 10.45 13.14 -3.13
CA MET A 118 9.80 14.37 -2.69
C MET A 118 8.64 14.76 -3.61
N ASN A 119 8.80 14.53 -4.92
CA ASN A 119 7.79 14.85 -5.94
C ASN A 119 6.75 13.75 -6.15
N ASP A 120 6.97 12.56 -5.60
CA ASP A 120 5.99 11.48 -5.58
C ASP A 120 5.02 11.61 -4.38
N ASN A 121 3.88 10.92 -4.44
CA ASN A 121 2.87 10.85 -3.39
C ASN A 121 2.88 9.51 -2.62
N GLN A 122 3.81 8.60 -2.91
CA GLN A 122 3.92 7.31 -2.19
C GLN A 122 4.10 7.49 -0.68
N PRO A 123 3.32 6.83 0.18
CA PRO A 123 3.53 6.89 1.63
C PRO A 123 4.80 6.13 2.02
N THR A 124 5.64 6.78 2.85
CA THR A 124 6.85 6.21 3.46
C THR A 124 6.90 6.54 4.95
N LEU A 125 7.69 5.81 5.75
CA LEU A 125 7.93 6.19 7.14
C LEU A 125 8.53 7.59 7.20
N GLY A 126 7.92 8.44 8.02
CA GLY A 126 8.25 9.85 8.09
C GLY A 126 7.64 10.68 6.97
N SER A 127 6.73 10.15 6.13
CA SER A 127 5.92 10.97 5.23
C SER A 127 4.74 11.62 5.94
N LEU A 128 4.34 12.79 5.45
CA LEU A 128 3.17 13.53 5.86
C LEU A 128 2.17 13.59 4.71
N VAL A 129 0.87 13.58 5.06
CA VAL A 129 -0.21 13.85 4.10
C VAL A 129 -0.69 15.29 4.35
N THR A 130 -0.37 16.16 3.41
CA THR A 130 -0.73 17.59 3.42
C THR A 130 -1.29 17.98 2.06
N THR A 131 -2.11 19.03 2.02
CA THR A 131 -2.65 19.56 0.76
C THR A 131 -1.56 20.27 -0.05
N GLU A 132 -1.77 20.44 -1.36
CA GLU A 132 -0.83 21.22 -2.17
C GLU A 132 -0.72 22.68 -1.73
N SER A 133 -1.81 23.28 -1.24
CA SER A 133 -1.78 24.64 -0.70
C SER A 133 -0.88 24.74 0.53
N GLU A 134 -0.92 23.76 1.43
CA GLU A 134 -0.01 23.67 2.58
C GLU A 134 1.46 23.57 2.12
N ARG A 135 1.74 22.73 1.12
CA ARG A 135 3.11 22.57 0.58
C ARG A 135 3.63 23.88 -0.05
N ARG A 136 2.79 24.58 -0.81
CA ARG A 136 3.14 25.89 -1.41
C ARG A 136 3.37 26.98 -0.37
N LEU A 137 2.59 26.99 0.71
CA LEU A 137 2.83 27.90 1.84
C LEU A 137 4.17 27.59 2.52
N LEU A 138 4.48 26.31 2.74
CA LEU A 138 5.75 25.88 3.33
C LEU A 138 6.93 26.19 2.41
N ALA A 139 6.77 26.10 1.09
CA ALA A 139 7.77 26.52 0.10
C ALA A 139 8.14 28.01 0.28
N ARG A 140 7.15 28.91 0.37
CA ARG A 140 7.37 30.34 0.63
C ARG A 140 8.08 30.61 1.96
N LYS A 141 7.77 29.82 2.99
CA LYS A 141 8.37 29.98 4.34
C LYS A 141 9.77 29.36 4.49
N SER A 142 10.14 28.46 3.59
CA SER A 142 11.36 27.65 3.69
C SER A 142 12.64 28.50 3.79
N LYS A 143 12.72 29.58 3.00
CA LYS A 143 13.83 30.52 2.93
C LYS A 143 14.12 31.20 4.28
N ALA A 144 13.11 31.86 4.85
CA ALA A 144 13.19 32.50 6.15
C ALA A 144 13.47 31.51 7.29
N PHE A 145 13.01 30.26 7.16
CA PHE A 145 13.33 29.19 8.10
C PHE A 145 14.82 28.81 8.04
N ASN A 146 15.38 28.65 6.83
CA ASN A 146 16.76 28.21 6.64
C ASN A 146 17.79 29.24 7.10
N LEU A 147 17.51 30.54 6.90
CA LEU A 147 18.40 31.61 7.38
C LEU A 147 18.62 31.62 8.91
N LYS A 148 17.72 30.99 9.68
CA LYS A 148 17.88 30.86 11.13
C LYS A 148 18.90 29.79 11.53
N ASP A 149 19.19 28.85 10.62
CA ASP A 149 20.18 27.79 10.87
C ASP A 149 21.57 28.30 10.49
N LYS A 150 22.42 28.49 11.51
CA LYS A 150 23.82 28.92 11.34
C LYS A 150 24.62 27.93 10.48
N THR A 151 24.31 26.64 10.58
CA THR A 151 24.99 25.57 9.81
C THR A 151 24.67 25.71 8.33
N PHE A 152 23.41 26.01 8.00
CA PHE A 152 22.99 26.28 6.62
C PHE A 152 23.73 27.50 6.06
N CYS A 153 23.76 28.61 6.81
CA CYS A 153 24.43 29.83 6.37
C CYS A 153 25.95 29.65 6.19
N ALA A 154 26.58 28.79 7.00
CA ALA A 154 28.01 28.51 6.90
C ALA A 154 28.37 27.61 5.71
N LEU A 155 27.55 26.59 5.43
CA LEU A 155 27.83 25.61 4.37
C LEU A 155 27.34 26.04 2.99
N PHE A 156 26.33 26.93 2.93
CA PHE A 156 25.70 27.41 1.69
C PHE A 156 25.62 28.95 1.71
N PRO A 157 26.77 29.65 1.73
CA PRO A 157 26.79 31.10 1.86
C PRO A 157 26.15 31.81 0.66
N GLU A 158 26.39 31.31 -0.56
CA GLU A 158 25.79 31.85 -1.79
C GLU A 158 24.26 31.84 -1.72
N GLU A 159 23.66 30.70 -1.37
CA GLU A 159 22.21 30.59 -1.18
C GLU A 159 21.69 31.48 -0.06
N ALA A 160 22.43 31.58 1.03
CA ALA A 160 22.01 32.41 2.16
C ALA A 160 21.99 33.89 1.78
N ASP A 161 22.95 34.35 0.96
CA ASP A 161 23.01 35.72 0.47
C ASP A 161 21.93 36.00 -0.58
N GLU A 162 21.68 35.07 -1.51
CA GLU A 162 20.57 35.16 -2.45
C GLU A 162 19.21 35.24 -1.73
N ILE A 163 19.00 34.38 -0.72
CA ILE A 163 17.79 34.41 0.09
C ILE A 163 17.65 35.74 0.83
N ARG A 164 18.74 36.28 1.41
CA ARG A 164 18.72 37.58 2.10
C ARG A 164 18.30 38.70 1.14
N ALA A 165 18.90 38.76 -0.04
CA ALA A 165 18.58 39.76 -1.06
C ALA A 165 17.13 39.63 -1.59
N GLU A 166 16.60 38.41 -1.68
CA GLU A 166 15.21 38.18 -2.04
C GLU A 166 14.25 38.63 -0.92
N MET A 167 14.58 38.31 0.33
CA MET A 167 13.76 38.70 1.48
C MET A 167 13.73 40.23 1.70
N GLU A 168 14.81 40.95 1.37
CA GLU A 168 14.82 42.41 1.40
C GLU A 168 13.90 43.05 0.35
N LYS A 169 13.63 42.35 -0.75
CA LYS A 169 12.72 42.81 -1.82
C LYS A 169 11.26 42.42 -1.59
N MET A 170 10.98 41.57 -0.61
CA MET A 170 9.61 41.20 -0.27
C MET A 170 8.91 42.40 0.37
N ASP A 171 7.79 42.81 -0.23
CA ASP A 171 6.97 43.88 0.31
C ASP A 171 6.18 43.41 1.56
N GLN A 172 5.69 44.39 2.32
CA GLN A 172 4.93 44.13 3.56
C GLN A 172 3.62 43.36 3.28
N GLU A 173 3.01 43.59 2.12
CA GLU A 173 1.76 42.95 1.70
C GLU A 173 1.93 41.43 1.47
N GLN A 174 3.03 41.02 0.82
CA GLN A 174 3.41 39.62 0.66
C GLN A 174 3.66 38.95 2.01
N LEU A 175 4.34 39.63 2.92
CA LEU A 175 4.60 39.11 4.28
C LEU A 175 3.31 38.91 5.07
N ASP A 176 2.37 39.85 4.98
CA ASP A 176 1.08 39.76 5.66
C ASP A 176 0.20 38.67 5.06
N SER A 177 0.19 38.50 3.72
CA SER A 177 -0.52 37.41 3.05
C SER A 177 -0.06 36.02 3.52
N ILE A 178 1.25 35.82 3.71
CA ILE A 178 1.82 34.55 4.21
C ILE A 178 1.38 34.30 5.66
N ARG A 179 1.32 35.34 6.48
CA ARG A 179 0.90 35.25 7.90
C ARG A 179 -0.59 34.92 8.03
N GLU A 180 -1.44 35.53 7.21
CA GLU A 180 -2.88 35.25 7.18
C GLU A 180 -3.15 33.80 6.74
N GLU A 181 -2.51 33.35 5.66
CA GLU A 181 -2.66 31.99 5.15
C GLU A 181 -2.18 30.94 6.18
N GLU A 182 -1.09 31.22 6.91
CA GLU A 182 -0.63 30.38 8.02
C GLU A 182 -1.65 30.33 9.18
N THR A 183 -2.23 31.47 9.54
CA THR A 183 -3.20 31.55 10.64
C THR A 183 -4.47 30.77 10.30
N ALA A 184 -4.97 30.92 9.07
CA ALA A 184 -6.08 30.13 8.56
C ALA A 184 -5.78 28.62 8.61
N LEU A 185 -4.56 28.21 8.25
CA LEU A 185 -4.14 26.81 8.27
C LEU A 185 -4.10 26.22 9.69
N LYS A 186 -3.53 26.97 10.65
CA LYS A 186 -3.49 26.57 12.06
C LYS A 186 -4.89 26.41 12.65
N ASN A 187 -5.79 27.33 12.32
CA ASN A 187 -7.19 27.25 12.75
C ASN A 187 -7.91 26.03 12.16
N ARG A 188 -7.67 25.69 10.88
CA ARG A 188 -8.21 24.46 10.26
C ARG A 188 -7.69 23.20 10.95
N ARG A 189 -6.38 23.09 11.19
CA ARG A 189 -5.78 21.92 11.87
C ARG A 189 -6.26 21.78 13.32
N ALA A 190 -6.45 22.88 14.03
CA ALA A 190 -7.04 22.87 15.37
C ALA A 190 -8.51 22.38 15.34
N GLY A 191 -9.28 22.81 14.33
CA GLY A 191 -10.65 22.36 14.12
C GLY A 191 -10.80 20.89 13.68
N GLU A 192 -9.79 20.32 13.01
CA GLU A 192 -9.72 18.89 12.64
C GLU A 192 -9.25 18.03 13.82
N SER A 193 -8.29 18.51 14.62
CA SER A 193 -7.85 17.83 15.84
C SER A 193 -8.96 17.75 16.89
N ALA A 194 -9.84 18.76 16.95
CA ALA A 194 -11.08 18.72 17.75
C ALA A 194 -12.12 17.71 17.25
N ARG A 195 -12.09 17.31 15.97
CA ARG A 195 -12.98 16.29 15.37
C ARG A 195 -12.42 14.87 15.45
N GLY A 196 -11.14 14.71 15.78
CA GLY A 196 -10.41 13.43 15.82
C GLY A 196 -10.31 12.72 17.17
N VAL A 197 -11.03 13.17 18.19
CA VAL A 197 -11.09 12.48 19.49
C VAL A 197 -12.23 11.46 19.46
N PRO A 198 -12.03 10.17 19.82
CA PRO A 198 -13.14 9.23 19.97
C PRO A 198 -14.11 9.81 20.99
N ARG A 199 -15.36 9.99 20.56
CA ARG A 199 -16.50 10.55 21.31
C ARG A 199 -16.35 10.42 22.83
N LEU A 200 -16.01 11.55 23.47
CA LEU A 200 -16.32 11.82 24.87
C LEU A 200 -17.85 11.83 25.11
N SER A 201 -18.67 11.55 24.08
CA SER A 201 -20.12 11.44 24.21
C SER A 201 -20.57 10.16 24.91
N SER A 202 -19.81 9.05 24.93
CA SER A 202 -20.25 7.83 25.62
C SER A 202 -19.98 7.88 27.13
N LEU A 203 -18.84 8.44 27.54
CA LEU A 203 -18.51 8.64 28.95
C LEU A 203 -19.37 9.75 29.57
N LEU A 204 -19.56 10.88 28.88
CA LEU A 204 -20.45 11.94 29.35
C LEU A 204 -21.93 11.51 29.29
N SER A 205 -22.37 10.77 28.27
CA SER A 205 -23.76 10.25 28.27
C SER A 205 -23.98 9.27 29.40
N ASN A 206 -23.02 8.39 29.68
CA ASN A 206 -23.14 7.41 30.76
C ASN A 206 -23.09 8.09 32.14
N LEU A 207 -22.22 9.09 32.33
CA LEU A 207 -22.18 9.90 33.56
C LEU A 207 -23.45 10.72 33.76
N MET A 208 -24.02 11.30 32.70
CA MET A 208 -25.29 12.03 32.75
C MET A 208 -26.49 11.11 33.01
N MET A 209 -26.47 9.88 32.48
CA MET A 209 -27.49 8.86 32.76
C MET A 209 -27.40 8.38 34.22
N ILE A 210 -26.19 8.14 34.72
CA ILE A 210 -25.95 7.75 36.13
C ILE A 210 -26.35 8.88 37.08
N ALA A 211 -26.03 10.14 36.75
CA ALA A 211 -26.46 11.30 37.53
C ALA A 211 -27.99 11.49 37.50
N GLY A 212 -28.63 11.30 36.33
CA GLY A 212 -30.08 11.34 36.19
C GLY A 212 -30.81 10.26 37.01
N VAL A 213 -30.28 9.02 37.01
CA VAL A 213 -30.81 7.91 37.82
C VAL A 213 -30.59 8.16 39.31
N ALA A 214 -29.45 8.75 39.71
CA ALA A 214 -29.17 9.12 41.10
C ALA A 214 -30.10 10.24 41.60
N ILE A 215 -30.37 11.25 40.77
CA ILE A 215 -31.30 12.35 41.09
C ILE A 215 -32.74 11.84 41.19
N LEU A 216 -33.17 10.94 40.29
CA LEU A 216 -34.48 10.29 40.37
C LEU A 216 -34.61 9.40 41.61
N ALA A 217 -33.56 8.65 41.98
CA ALA A 217 -33.54 7.84 43.20
C ALA A 217 -33.58 8.71 44.47
N PHE A 218 -32.93 9.88 44.47
CA PHE A 218 -32.95 10.84 45.57
C PHE A 218 -34.31 11.54 45.69
N ALA A 219 -34.92 11.92 44.56
CA ALA A 219 -36.28 12.47 44.51
C ALA A 219 -37.33 11.45 44.98
N PHE A 220 -37.16 10.16 44.69
CA PHE A 220 -38.05 9.10 45.18
C PHE A 220 -37.91 8.88 46.69
N ARG A 221 -36.72 9.09 47.27
CA ARG A 221 -36.52 9.07 48.74
C ARG A 221 -37.17 10.26 49.45
N LEU A 222 -37.25 11.42 48.81
CA LEU A 222 -37.89 12.63 49.37
C LEU A 222 -39.43 12.61 49.27
N CYS A 223 -40.02 11.72 48.47
CA CYS A 223 -41.47 11.57 48.30
C CYS A 223 -42.16 10.60 49.29
N LYS A 224 -41.45 10.07 50.30
CA LYS A 224 -42.10 9.38 51.43
C LYS A 224 -42.55 10.42 52.48
N THR A 225 -43.84 10.73 52.50
CA THR A 225 -44.51 11.61 53.48
C THR A 225 -44.72 10.89 54.85
N PRO A 226 -45.11 11.56 55.95
CA PRO A 226 -44.23 11.88 57.08
C PRO A 226 -44.70 11.21 58.40
N ARG A 227 -43.94 11.38 59.51
CA ARG A 227 -44.48 11.18 60.88
C ARG A 227 -45.01 12.52 61.43
N PRO A 228 -46.11 12.54 62.20
CA PRO A 228 -46.79 13.77 62.60
C PRO A 228 -46.14 14.38 63.85
N GLY A 229 -45.99 15.70 63.88
CA GLY A 229 -45.48 16.41 65.05
C GLY A 229 -45.32 17.91 64.80
N ASN A 230 -46.40 18.63 65.06
CA ASN A 230 -46.53 20.03 65.48
C ASN A 230 -45.89 21.21 64.72
N LEU A 231 -46.83 22.13 64.44
CA LEU A 231 -46.79 23.59 64.33
C LEU A 231 -45.92 24.28 63.28
N GLU A 232 -46.64 25.15 62.55
CA GLU A 232 -46.19 26.28 61.74
C GLU A 232 -45.39 25.97 60.48
N ASN A 233 -46.07 26.03 59.33
CA ASN A 233 -46.03 27.22 58.48
C ASN A 233 -46.77 26.97 57.16
N ALA A 234 -47.86 27.72 56.95
CA ALA A 234 -48.68 27.71 55.74
C ALA A 234 -47.96 28.24 54.48
N ASN A 235 -46.64 28.49 54.55
CA ASN A 235 -45.84 29.03 53.44
C ASN A 235 -45.04 27.97 52.67
N LEU A 236 -45.00 26.71 53.11
CA LEU A 236 -44.21 25.66 52.44
C LEU A 236 -44.97 24.99 51.27
N MET A 237 -46.31 24.88 51.36
CA MET A 237 -47.12 24.24 50.31
C MET A 237 -47.27 25.08 49.03
N THR A 238 -47.16 26.41 49.14
CA THR A 238 -47.20 27.31 47.99
C THR A 238 -45.90 27.24 47.19
N SER A 239 -44.74 27.14 47.86
CA SER A 239 -43.41 27.08 47.22
C SER A 239 -43.18 25.78 46.43
N MET A 240 -43.76 24.65 46.87
CA MET A 240 -43.61 23.36 46.16
C MET A 240 -44.47 23.27 44.88
N ARG A 241 -45.59 24.00 44.80
CA ARG A 241 -46.38 24.08 43.56
C ARG A 241 -45.66 24.92 42.50
N PHE A 242 -45.02 26.02 42.90
CA PHE A 242 -44.20 26.84 41.99
C PHE A 242 -43.05 26.03 41.39
N TYR A 243 -42.31 25.27 42.20
CA TYR A 243 -41.17 24.48 41.70
C TYR A 243 -41.57 23.37 40.72
N LYS A 244 -42.73 22.71 40.93
CA LYS A 244 -43.25 21.72 39.97
C LYS A 244 -43.67 22.36 38.64
N THR A 245 -44.29 23.53 38.68
CA THR A 245 -44.69 24.25 37.47
C THR A 245 -43.47 24.74 36.69
N TYR A 246 -42.44 25.28 37.35
CA TYR A 246 -41.20 25.70 36.69
C TYR A 246 -40.42 24.52 36.11
N LEU A 247 -40.42 23.35 36.77
CA LEU A 247 -39.76 22.15 36.24
C LEU A 247 -40.48 21.61 34.99
N LEU A 248 -41.81 21.62 34.97
CA LEU A 248 -42.60 21.20 33.81
C LEU A 248 -42.45 22.18 32.64
N ILE A 249 -42.40 23.48 32.91
CA ILE A 249 -42.13 24.51 31.90
C ILE A 249 -40.72 24.33 31.35
N ALA A 250 -39.70 24.11 32.19
CA ALA A 250 -38.32 23.90 31.78
C ALA A 250 -38.16 22.65 30.88
N ILE A 251 -38.83 21.54 31.22
CA ILE A 251 -38.83 20.32 30.40
C ILE A 251 -39.52 20.59 29.06
N GLY A 252 -40.67 21.29 29.05
CA GLY A 252 -41.39 21.66 27.84
C GLY A 252 -40.58 22.60 26.93
N THR A 253 -39.90 23.60 27.48
CA THR A 253 -39.03 24.49 26.70
C THR A 253 -37.83 23.75 26.15
N CYS A 254 -37.27 22.80 26.90
CA CYS A 254 -36.12 22.02 26.45
C CYS A 254 -36.53 21.07 25.31
N THR A 255 -37.67 20.37 25.41
CA THR A 255 -38.17 19.51 24.32
C THR A 255 -38.54 20.29 23.07
N ILE A 256 -39.15 21.48 23.21
CA ILE A 256 -39.45 22.37 22.08
C ILE A 256 -38.17 22.89 21.43
N CYS A 257 -37.16 23.31 22.20
CA CYS A 257 -35.86 23.72 21.64
C CYS A 257 -35.15 22.56 20.92
N THR A 258 -35.22 21.33 21.45
CA THR A 258 -34.62 20.16 20.78
C THR A 258 -35.37 19.81 19.49
N LEU A 259 -36.70 19.92 19.46
CA LEU A 259 -37.50 19.71 18.25
C LEU A 259 -37.28 20.81 17.20
N LEU A 260 -37.11 22.07 17.63
CA LEU A 260 -36.78 23.19 16.74
C LEU A 260 -35.35 23.08 16.18
N LEU A 261 -34.39 22.57 16.96
CA LEU A 261 -33.03 22.28 16.48
C LEU A 261 -33.00 21.12 15.49
N ILE A 262 -33.80 20.07 15.70
CA ILE A 262 -33.93 18.96 14.74
C ILE A 262 -34.64 19.44 13.46
N ALA A 263 -35.65 20.30 13.57
CA ALA A 263 -36.36 20.88 12.41
C ALA A 263 -35.47 21.84 11.61
N ASN A 264 -34.66 22.69 12.27
CA ASN A 264 -33.73 23.59 11.59
C ASN A 264 -32.48 22.88 11.02
N CYS A 265 -32.07 21.73 11.58
CA CYS A 265 -31.02 20.91 10.96
C CYS A 265 -31.53 20.04 9.80
N GLY A 266 -32.85 19.93 9.58
CA GLY A 266 -33.44 19.16 8.49
C GLY A 266 -33.76 19.97 7.23
N TRP A 267 -33.56 21.29 7.22
CA TRP A 267 -34.06 22.17 6.16
C TRP A 267 -33.01 22.71 5.17
N ASP A 268 -31.72 22.47 5.38
CA ASP A 268 -30.66 22.88 4.44
C ASP A 268 -30.28 21.80 3.40
N GLU A 269 -30.86 20.60 3.49
CA GLU A 269 -30.62 19.50 2.53
C GLU A 269 -31.69 19.40 1.42
N GLN A 270 -32.69 20.30 1.43
CA GLN A 270 -33.88 20.20 0.58
C GLN A 270 -34.01 21.30 -0.50
N GLN A 271 -33.21 22.38 -0.46
CA GLN A 271 -33.25 23.43 -1.50
C GLN A 271 -32.22 23.26 -2.64
N GLY A 272 -31.19 22.41 -2.49
CA GLY A 272 -30.29 22.03 -3.59
C GLY A 272 -30.81 20.89 -4.48
N ARG A 273 -31.94 20.27 -4.12
CA ARG A 273 -32.43 19.01 -4.72
C ARG A 273 -33.60 19.17 -5.71
N ASN A 274 -34.23 20.34 -5.77
CA ASN A 274 -35.47 20.55 -6.54
C ASN A 274 -35.32 21.33 -7.86
N GLN A 275 -34.11 21.77 -8.23
CA GLN A 275 -33.87 22.48 -9.50
C GLN A 275 -33.07 21.67 -10.54
N ALA A 276 -32.65 20.44 -10.22
CA ALA A 276 -31.95 19.55 -11.15
C ALA A 276 -32.82 18.40 -11.68
N ASN A 277 -34.11 18.33 -11.31
CA ASN A 277 -34.97 17.16 -11.59
C ASN A 277 -35.99 17.35 -12.73
N SER A 278 -35.83 18.33 -13.62
CA SER A 278 -36.76 18.50 -14.75
C SER A 278 -36.18 18.27 -16.15
N LEU A 279 -34.90 18.00 -16.33
CA LEU A 279 -34.32 17.75 -17.66
C LEU A 279 -33.23 16.67 -17.62
N SER A 280 -33.59 15.50 -18.16
CA SER A 280 -32.75 14.34 -18.53
C SER A 280 -32.92 13.11 -17.63
N GLY A 281 -33.87 12.26 -18.01
CA GLY A 281 -33.88 10.88 -17.59
C GLY A 281 -32.71 10.12 -18.18
N THR A 282 -31.80 9.67 -17.31
CA THR A 282 -30.90 8.55 -17.60
C THR A 282 -30.57 7.81 -16.30
N ILE A 283 -30.81 6.51 -16.32
CA ILE A 283 -30.58 5.53 -15.25
C ILE A 283 -29.16 5.71 -14.68
N THR A 284 -29.03 6.12 -13.42
CA THR A 284 -27.75 6.10 -12.70
C THR A 284 -27.70 4.86 -11.80
N PRO A 285 -26.89 3.83 -12.09
CA PRO A 285 -26.66 2.76 -11.14
C PRO A 285 -25.88 3.33 -9.95
N ALA A 286 -26.24 2.93 -8.73
CA ALA A 286 -25.43 3.23 -7.55
C ALA A 286 -23.98 2.80 -7.83
N ILE A 287 -23.04 3.75 -7.81
CA ILE A 287 -21.60 3.46 -7.96
C ILE A 287 -21.21 2.65 -6.71
N ARG A 288 -21.29 1.32 -6.82
CA ARG A 288 -20.80 0.41 -5.78
C ARG A 288 -19.29 0.55 -5.78
N SER A 289 -18.73 1.12 -4.70
CA SER A 289 -17.28 1.16 -4.53
C SER A 289 -16.73 -0.27 -4.49
N LEU A 290 -15.83 -0.60 -5.41
CA LEU A 290 -15.19 -1.92 -5.46
C LEU A 290 -14.42 -2.22 -4.16
N PRO A 291 -14.36 -3.49 -3.72
CA PRO A 291 -13.56 -3.91 -2.57
C PRO A 291 -12.07 -3.61 -2.78
N ASP A 292 -11.40 -3.09 -1.77
CA ASP A 292 -9.96 -2.79 -1.78
C ASP A 292 -9.16 -3.92 -1.10
N THR A 293 -8.08 -4.38 -1.74
CA THR A 293 -7.20 -5.42 -1.21
C THR A 293 -5.75 -5.26 -1.69
N PHE A 294 -4.76 -5.43 -0.82
CA PHE A 294 -3.36 -5.36 -1.26
C PHE A 294 -3.00 -6.49 -2.24
N LEU A 295 -3.39 -7.73 -1.94
CA LEU A 295 -3.15 -8.90 -2.78
C LEU A 295 -4.47 -9.64 -3.10
N LEU A 296 -4.95 -9.54 -4.33
CA LEU A 296 -5.99 -10.42 -4.83
C LEU A 296 -5.34 -11.77 -5.20
N ILE A 297 -5.90 -12.89 -4.76
CA ILE A 297 -5.41 -14.23 -5.11
C ILE A 297 -6.46 -14.90 -5.99
N GLY A 298 -6.17 -15.04 -7.28
CA GLY A 298 -7.00 -15.78 -8.24
C GLY A 298 -6.53 -17.23 -8.32
N ILE A 299 -7.26 -18.14 -7.67
CA ILE A 299 -6.99 -19.58 -7.71
C ILE A 299 -7.75 -20.18 -8.89
N LEU A 300 -7.04 -20.66 -9.92
CA LEU A 300 -7.69 -21.34 -11.04
C LEU A 300 -8.17 -22.72 -10.60
N SER A 301 -9.48 -22.94 -10.67
CA SER A 301 -10.12 -24.22 -10.30
C SER A 301 -11.26 -24.57 -11.25
N SER A 302 -11.55 -25.85 -11.41
CA SER A 302 -12.63 -26.38 -12.24
C SER A 302 -13.89 -26.63 -11.40
N PRO A 303 -15.09 -26.66 -11.99
CA PRO A 303 -16.37 -26.88 -11.29
C PRO A 303 -16.35 -28.10 -10.36
N ASN A 304 -15.79 -29.21 -10.83
CA ASN A 304 -15.74 -30.51 -10.14
C ASN A 304 -14.66 -30.62 -9.04
N GLU A 305 -13.89 -29.56 -8.78
CA GLU A 305 -12.80 -29.56 -7.80
C GLU A 305 -13.23 -29.09 -6.40
N THR A 306 -14.48 -29.30 -6.00
CA THR A 306 -15.00 -28.87 -4.68
C THR A 306 -14.13 -29.38 -3.51
N ALA A 307 -13.70 -30.65 -3.55
CA ALA A 307 -12.82 -31.22 -2.53
C ALA A 307 -11.45 -30.50 -2.46
N ARG A 308 -10.90 -30.13 -3.62
CA ARG A 308 -9.63 -29.40 -3.73
C ARG A 308 -9.76 -27.99 -3.14
N ARG A 309 -10.84 -27.28 -3.48
CA ARG A 309 -11.12 -25.95 -2.91
C ARG A 309 -11.27 -26.01 -1.39
N SER A 310 -12.01 -27.00 -0.89
CA SER A 310 -12.12 -27.23 0.56
C SER A 310 -10.77 -27.54 1.22
N ASN A 311 -9.90 -28.32 0.57
CA ASN A 311 -8.54 -28.57 1.05
C ASN A 311 -7.70 -27.29 1.10
N VAL A 312 -7.76 -26.42 0.09
CA VAL A 312 -7.10 -25.11 0.11
C VAL A 312 -7.61 -24.23 1.27
N ARG A 313 -8.93 -24.19 1.48
CA ARG A 313 -9.56 -23.44 2.59
C ARG A 313 -9.15 -23.94 3.97
N SER A 314 -8.95 -25.26 4.13
CA SER A 314 -8.56 -25.86 5.41
C SER A 314 -7.06 -25.86 5.66
N THR A 315 -6.24 -25.63 4.63
CA THR A 315 -4.78 -25.61 4.70
C THR A 315 -4.22 -24.18 4.62
N TRP A 316 -3.67 -23.77 3.48
CA TRP A 316 -2.83 -22.59 3.40
C TRP A 316 -3.59 -21.26 3.52
N PHE A 317 -4.91 -21.21 3.33
CA PHE A 317 -5.72 -20.05 3.75
C PHE A 317 -5.66 -19.80 5.26
N ARG A 318 -5.48 -20.84 6.07
CA ARG A 318 -5.40 -20.74 7.53
C ARG A 318 -4.03 -20.28 8.04
N LEU A 319 -3.01 -20.19 7.17
CA LEU A 319 -1.68 -19.70 7.54
C LEU A 319 -1.61 -18.19 7.80
N SER A 320 -2.66 -17.44 7.46
CA SER A 320 -2.74 -16.00 7.68
C SER A 320 -4.13 -15.61 8.17
N ALA A 321 -4.18 -14.90 9.30
CA ALA A 321 -5.41 -14.30 9.83
C ALA A 321 -5.58 -12.83 9.39
N LYS A 322 -4.81 -12.37 8.38
CA LYS A 322 -4.94 -11.00 7.88
C LYS A 322 -6.28 -10.82 7.16
N GLY A 323 -6.91 -9.66 7.35
CA GLY A 323 -8.23 -9.37 6.78
C GLY A 323 -8.21 -9.11 5.27
N ALA A 324 -9.41 -8.96 4.69
CA ALA A 324 -9.63 -8.79 3.26
C ALA A 324 -8.89 -7.58 2.63
N SER A 325 -8.60 -6.54 3.42
CA SER A 325 -7.80 -5.40 2.96
C SER A 325 -6.34 -5.76 2.67
N VAL A 326 -5.82 -6.88 3.21
CA VAL A 326 -4.46 -7.35 2.97
C VAL A 326 -4.42 -8.39 1.85
N PHE A 327 -5.31 -9.38 1.90
CA PHE A 327 -5.44 -10.30 0.78
C PHE A 327 -6.88 -10.81 0.67
N THR A 328 -7.32 -11.04 -0.56
CA THR A 328 -8.65 -11.60 -0.86
C THR A 328 -8.48 -12.78 -1.80
N PRO A 329 -8.78 -14.02 -1.37
CA PRO A 329 -8.78 -15.17 -2.27
C PRO A 329 -10.10 -15.31 -3.04
N LYS A 330 -10.00 -15.74 -4.31
CA LYS A 330 -11.12 -16.09 -5.17
C LYS A 330 -10.81 -17.32 -6.01
N PHE A 331 -11.66 -18.35 -5.93
CA PHE A 331 -11.61 -19.49 -6.84
C PHE A 331 -12.29 -19.12 -8.16
N ILE A 332 -11.51 -19.09 -9.23
CA ILE A 332 -11.96 -18.65 -10.55
C ILE A 332 -12.44 -19.86 -11.36
N ILE A 333 -13.73 -19.85 -11.72
CA ILE A 333 -14.42 -20.98 -12.34
C ILE A 333 -15.19 -20.51 -13.58
N GLY A 334 -14.97 -21.15 -14.72
CA GLY A 334 -15.77 -21.02 -15.93
C GLY A 334 -17.10 -21.74 -15.78
N THR A 335 -18.19 -21.05 -16.11
CA THR A 335 -19.54 -21.57 -15.87
C THR A 335 -20.36 -21.70 -17.15
N LYS A 336 -19.79 -21.33 -18.30
CA LYS A 336 -20.44 -21.51 -19.60
C LYS A 336 -20.54 -23.00 -19.92
N GLY A 337 -21.75 -23.46 -20.24
CA GLY A 337 -22.01 -24.84 -20.66
C GLY A 337 -22.09 -25.86 -19.53
N LEU A 338 -22.12 -25.43 -18.26
CA LEU A 338 -22.35 -26.34 -17.15
C LEU A 338 -23.78 -26.87 -17.15
N SER A 339 -23.94 -28.09 -16.63
CA SER A 339 -25.25 -28.63 -16.30
C SER A 339 -25.92 -27.80 -15.20
N ILE A 340 -27.26 -27.82 -15.15
CA ILE A 340 -28.03 -27.14 -14.09
C ILE A 340 -27.58 -27.65 -12.71
N GLU A 341 -27.39 -28.97 -12.58
CA GLU A 341 -26.97 -29.60 -11.32
C GLU A 341 -25.58 -29.13 -10.86
N ASP A 342 -24.60 -29.06 -11.77
CA ASP A 342 -23.26 -28.57 -11.42
C ASP A 342 -23.28 -27.08 -11.08
N ARG A 343 -24.13 -26.31 -11.75
CA ARG A 343 -24.31 -24.89 -11.46
C ARG A 343 -24.92 -24.67 -10.07
N GLU A 344 -25.96 -25.43 -9.71
CA GLU A 344 -26.60 -25.36 -8.39
C GLU A 344 -25.62 -25.75 -7.27
N LYS A 345 -24.76 -26.75 -7.47
CA LYS A 345 -23.70 -27.11 -6.52
C LYS A 345 -22.74 -25.95 -6.28
N LEU A 346 -22.33 -25.25 -7.34
CA LEU A 346 -21.45 -24.08 -7.23
C LEU A 346 -22.15 -22.88 -6.57
N ASP A 347 -23.42 -22.64 -6.89
CA ASP A 347 -24.20 -21.56 -6.28
C ASP A 347 -24.40 -21.81 -4.77
N LYS A 348 -24.61 -23.07 -4.37
CA LYS A 348 -24.63 -23.46 -2.96
C LYS A 348 -23.28 -23.21 -2.27
N GLU A 349 -22.18 -23.62 -2.90
CA GLU A 349 -20.83 -23.37 -2.38
C GLU A 349 -20.53 -21.87 -2.27
N MET A 350 -20.95 -21.07 -3.25
CA MET A 350 -20.83 -19.61 -3.22
C MET A 350 -21.63 -19.00 -2.06
N GLY A 351 -22.84 -19.51 -1.79
CA GLY A 351 -23.66 -19.07 -0.66
C GLY A 351 -23.04 -19.39 0.71
N GLU A 352 -22.26 -20.47 0.80
CA GLU A 352 -21.60 -20.90 2.04
C GLU A 352 -20.29 -20.17 2.31
N PHE A 353 -19.42 -20.04 1.29
CA PHE A 353 -18.05 -19.53 1.47
C PHE A 353 -17.82 -18.12 0.91
N GLY A 354 -18.61 -17.67 -0.06
CA GLY A 354 -18.49 -16.34 -0.67
C GLY A 354 -17.16 -16.08 -1.41
N ASP A 355 -16.38 -17.11 -1.71
CA ASP A 355 -15.03 -17.03 -2.28
C ASP A 355 -14.93 -17.57 -3.72
N LEU A 356 -16.06 -17.83 -4.39
CA LEU A 356 -16.08 -18.16 -5.81
C LEU A 356 -16.16 -16.90 -6.68
N ALA A 357 -15.59 -17.00 -7.88
CA ALA A 357 -15.64 -16.01 -8.94
C ALA A 357 -16.01 -16.69 -10.25
N PHE A 358 -17.20 -16.37 -10.77
CA PHE A 358 -17.74 -17.01 -11.96
C PHE A 358 -17.39 -16.25 -13.23
N LEU A 359 -16.79 -16.96 -14.18
CA LEU A 359 -16.55 -16.49 -15.54
C LEU A 359 -17.67 -17.00 -16.45
N GLU A 360 -18.80 -16.29 -16.49
CA GLU A 360 -20.04 -16.70 -17.17
C GLU A 360 -19.88 -16.98 -18.66
N ARG A 361 -18.93 -16.30 -19.31
CA ARG A 361 -18.66 -16.43 -20.75
C ARG A 361 -17.56 -17.44 -21.06
N HIS A 362 -16.96 -18.05 -20.04
CA HIS A 362 -15.85 -18.98 -20.19
C HIS A 362 -16.32 -20.43 -20.04
N GLU A 363 -16.00 -21.23 -21.04
CA GLU A 363 -16.22 -22.69 -21.02
C GLU A 363 -14.92 -23.37 -20.58
N GLU A 364 -15.02 -24.25 -19.59
CA GLU A 364 -13.87 -24.95 -19.03
C GLU A 364 -13.21 -25.87 -20.06
N GLY A 365 -11.88 -25.97 -19.99
CA GLY A 365 -11.11 -26.81 -20.88
C GLY A 365 -9.63 -26.53 -20.77
N TYR A 366 -8.84 -27.58 -20.85
CA TYR A 366 -7.39 -27.47 -20.72
C TYR A 366 -6.78 -26.61 -21.85
N ASP A 367 -7.28 -26.75 -23.08
CA ASP A 367 -6.86 -25.95 -24.25
C ASP A 367 -7.37 -24.50 -24.20
N ARG A 368 -8.21 -24.16 -23.23
CA ARG A 368 -8.79 -22.84 -23.01
C ARG A 368 -8.18 -22.11 -21.81
N LEU A 369 -7.17 -22.68 -21.15
CA LEU A 369 -6.53 -22.08 -19.97
C LEU A 369 -6.02 -20.66 -20.21
N ALA A 370 -5.39 -20.38 -21.36
CA ALA A 370 -4.96 -19.01 -21.69
C ALA A 370 -6.14 -18.02 -21.69
N ARG A 371 -7.30 -18.42 -22.22
CA ARG A 371 -8.52 -17.60 -22.17
C ARG A 371 -9.05 -17.45 -20.75
N LYS A 372 -8.93 -18.50 -19.92
CA LYS A 372 -9.32 -18.46 -18.50
C LYS A 372 -8.47 -17.47 -17.73
N THR A 373 -7.15 -17.49 -17.93
CA THR A 373 -6.23 -16.53 -17.30
C THR A 373 -6.55 -15.11 -17.73
N LEU A 374 -6.74 -14.84 -19.02
CA LEU A 374 -7.11 -13.50 -19.49
C LEU A 374 -8.46 -13.04 -18.92
N ALA A 375 -9.46 -13.93 -18.90
CA ALA A 375 -10.76 -13.66 -18.29
C ALA A 375 -10.66 -13.44 -16.77
N THR A 376 -9.71 -14.09 -16.10
CA THR A 376 -9.39 -13.85 -14.68
C THR A 376 -8.88 -12.42 -14.49
N MET A 377 -8.00 -11.94 -15.36
CA MET A 377 -7.51 -10.55 -15.33
C MET A 377 -8.64 -9.55 -15.51
N GLN A 378 -9.55 -9.81 -16.47
CA GLN A 378 -10.73 -8.98 -16.71
C GLN A 378 -11.65 -8.96 -15.49
N TYR A 379 -11.99 -10.14 -14.95
CA TYR A 379 -12.83 -10.26 -13.77
C TYR A 379 -12.23 -9.52 -12.56
N ALA A 380 -10.92 -9.71 -12.32
CA ALA A 380 -10.20 -9.01 -11.26
C ALA A 380 -10.30 -7.49 -11.42
N HIS A 381 -10.00 -6.98 -12.61
CA HIS A 381 -10.03 -5.56 -12.93
C HIS A 381 -11.42 -4.93 -12.76
N GLU A 382 -12.48 -5.65 -13.15
CA GLU A 382 -13.86 -5.18 -13.10
C GLU A 382 -14.48 -5.23 -11.69
N ASN A 383 -14.02 -6.15 -10.84
CA ASN A 383 -14.70 -6.46 -9.57
C ASN A 383 -13.91 -6.08 -8.32
N PHE A 384 -12.63 -5.71 -8.43
CA PHE A 384 -11.78 -5.40 -7.29
C PHE A 384 -10.88 -4.19 -7.53
N LYS A 385 -10.62 -3.43 -6.47
CA LYS A 385 -9.47 -2.53 -6.36
C LYS A 385 -8.36 -3.31 -5.67
N PHE A 386 -7.21 -3.45 -6.31
CA PHE A 386 -6.09 -4.17 -5.73
C PHE A 386 -4.75 -3.63 -6.19
N GLN A 387 -3.67 -3.93 -5.47
CA GLN A 387 -2.31 -3.56 -5.89
C GLN A 387 -1.61 -4.67 -6.67
N TYR A 388 -1.81 -5.92 -6.26
CA TYR A 388 -1.22 -7.10 -6.89
C TYR A 388 -2.24 -8.22 -7.04
N LEU A 389 -2.11 -8.98 -8.13
CA LEU A 389 -2.82 -10.22 -8.37
C LEU A 389 -1.82 -11.37 -8.33
N LEU A 390 -2.03 -12.33 -7.44
CA LEU A 390 -1.42 -13.66 -7.52
C LEU A 390 -2.34 -14.55 -8.34
N LYS A 391 -1.90 -14.98 -9.53
CA LYS A 391 -2.48 -16.13 -10.21
C LYS A 391 -1.83 -17.38 -9.63
N VAL A 392 -2.62 -18.36 -9.24
CA VAL A 392 -2.13 -19.63 -8.68
C VAL A 392 -3.06 -20.77 -9.08
N ASP A 393 -2.53 -21.98 -9.19
CA ASP A 393 -3.34 -23.17 -9.50
C ASP A 393 -3.87 -23.82 -8.20
N ALA A 394 -5.04 -24.47 -8.26
CA ALA A 394 -5.68 -25.08 -7.08
C ALA A 394 -4.87 -26.24 -6.43
N ASP A 395 -3.86 -26.74 -7.13
CA ASP A 395 -2.94 -27.79 -6.71
C ASP A 395 -1.56 -27.25 -6.30
N SER A 396 -1.48 -25.95 -6.05
CA SER A 396 -0.28 -25.27 -5.55
C SER A 396 -0.47 -24.84 -4.11
N PHE A 397 0.61 -24.85 -3.34
CA PHE A 397 0.62 -24.45 -1.94
C PHE A 397 1.32 -23.11 -1.77
N VAL A 398 0.65 -22.14 -1.13
CA VAL A 398 1.16 -20.77 -0.99
C VAL A 398 1.44 -20.45 0.48
N ARG A 399 2.68 -20.06 0.78
CA ARG A 399 3.03 -19.50 2.09
C ARG A 399 2.70 -18.00 2.11
N ILE A 400 1.41 -17.69 2.33
CA ILE A 400 0.84 -16.33 2.22
C ILE A 400 1.65 -15.29 2.99
N THR A 401 2.00 -15.55 4.25
CA THR A 401 2.69 -14.55 5.10
C THR A 401 4.09 -14.21 4.56
N PRO A 402 4.99 -15.19 4.29
CA PRO A 402 6.24 -14.93 3.58
C PRO A 402 6.05 -14.25 2.22
N LEU A 403 5.08 -14.68 1.41
CA LEU A 403 4.81 -14.09 0.10
C LEU A 403 4.47 -12.60 0.23
N LEU A 404 3.55 -12.24 1.14
CA LEU A 404 3.16 -10.84 1.41
C LEU A 404 4.34 -9.99 1.90
N MET A 405 5.20 -10.54 2.76
CA MET A 405 6.40 -9.84 3.23
C MET A 405 7.36 -9.54 2.08
N ASN A 406 7.65 -10.54 1.24
CA ASN A 406 8.53 -10.39 0.10
C ASN A 406 7.94 -9.47 -0.99
N LEU A 407 6.62 -9.53 -1.21
CA LEU A 407 5.92 -8.65 -2.15
C LEU A 407 6.05 -7.18 -1.77
N LYS A 408 6.03 -6.86 -0.47
CA LYS A 408 6.27 -5.50 0.04
C LYS A 408 7.71 -5.03 -0.19
N THR A 409 8.68 -5.95 -0.22
CA THR A 409 10.09 -5.63 -0.51
C THR A 409 10.32 -5.38 -1.99
N VAL A 410 9.70 -6.17 -2.87
CA VAL A 410 9.90 -6.11 -4.32
C VAL A 410 9.07 -4.99 -4.98
N GLN A 411 7.95 -4.60 -4.33
CA GLN A 411 6.93 -3.63 -4.77
C GLN A 411 7.31 -2.77 -5.99
N HIS A 412 6.61 -2.97 -7.11
CA HIS A 412 6.82 -2.21 -8.34
C HIS A 412 5.52 -2.06 -9.14
N ALA A 413 5.31 -0.90 -9.76
CA ALA A 413 4.09 -0.59 -10.51
C ALA A 413 3.90 -1.48 -11.75
N MET A 414 5.00 -1.95 -12.35
CA MET A 414 5.02 -2.87 -13.50
C MET A 414 5.58 -4.25 -13.14
N LEU A 415 5.28 -4.77 -11.93
CA LEU A 415 5.86 -6.01 -11.42
C LEU A 415 5.30 -7.26 -12.12
N TYR A 416 6.18 -8.11 -12.63
CA TYR A 416 5.86 -9.49 -13.02
C TYR A 416 6.83 -10.45 -12.33
N TRP A 417 6.39 -11.10 -11.26
CA TRP A 417 7.23 -11.86 -10.33
C TRP A 417 6.85 -13.33 -10.27
N GLY A 418 7.84 -14.21 -10.40
CA GLY A 418 7.66 -15.66 -10.36
C GLY A 418 8.94 -16.40 -10.74
N PHE A 419 8.78 -17.60 -11.29
CA PHE A 419 9.91 -18.38 -11.81
C PHE A 419 10.09 -18.21 -13.33
N LEU A 420 10.92 -17.23 -13.72
CA LEU A 420 11.07 -16.79 -15.11
C LEU A 420 11.84 -17.80 -15.97
N ASP A 421 11.33 -18.14 -17.16
CA ASP A 421 12.06 -18.90 -18.18
C ASP A 421 12.05 -18.17 -19.52
N GLY A 422 13.19 -18.23 -20.21
CA GLY A 422 13.39 -17.67 -21.55
C GLY A 422 13.94 -18.67 -22.57
N ARG A 423 14.23 -19.91 -22.15
CA ARG A 423 14.89 -20.88 -23.03
C ARG A 423 13.91 -21.71 -23.85
N ALA A 424 12.68 -21.85 -23.38
CA ALA A 424 11.71 -22.80 -23.93
C ALA A 424 11.42 -22.53 -25.41
N ARG A 425 11.23 -23.62 -26.17
CA ARG A 425 10.94 -23.58 -27.60
C ARG A 425 9.50 -23.96 -27.87
N PRO A 426 8.86 -23.35 -28.89
CA PRO A 426 7.54 -23.74 -29.33
C PRO A 426 7.48 -25.21 -29.73
N PHE A 427 6.53 -25.93 -29.15
CA PHE A 427 6.27 -27.31 -29.56
C PHE A 427 5.69 -27.30 -30.99
N ARG A 428 6.35 -28.00 -31.91
CA ARG A 428 5.89 -28.11 -33.31
C ARG A 428 5.02 -29.34 -33.56
N LYS A 429 5.03 -30.32 -32.66
CA LYS A 429 4.31 -31.60 -32.77
C LYS A 429 3.69 -32.00 -31.42
N GLY A 430 2.75 -32.94 -31.45
CA GLY A 430 2.09 -33.49 -30.25
C GLY A 430 0.94 -32.64 -29.72
N LYS A 431 0.37 -33.06 -28.58
CA LYS A 431 -0.79 -32.41 -27.96
C LYS A 431 -0.54 -30.95 -27.57
N TRP A 432 0.73 -30.57 -27.38
CA TRP A 432 1.17 -29.24 -26.96
C TRP A 432 1.57 -28.33 -28.12
N LYS A 433 1.37 -28.77 -29.37
CA LYS A 433 1.80 -28.00 -30.54
C LYS A 433 1.21 -26.59 -30.55
N GLU A 434 2.02 -25.61 -30.89
CA GLU A 434 1.64 -24.22 -31.14
C GLU A 434 1.96 -23.85 -32.59
N PRO A 435 1.06 -24.21 -33.53
CA PRO A 435 1.28 -23.92 -34.95
C PRO A 435 1.27 -22.41 -35.22
N GLU A 436 0.51 -21.66 -34.44
CA GLU A 436 0.32 -20.21 -34.58
C GLU A 436 1.48 -19.37 -34.02
N TRP A 437 2.49 -20.00 -33.40
CA TRP A 437 3.65 -19.28 -32.89
C TRP A 437 4.63 -18.93 -34.03
N ASN A 438 4.64 -17.64 -34.37
CA ASN A 438 5.48 -17.04 -35.42
C ASN A 438 6.28 -15.81 -34.94
N LEU A 439 6.33 -15.53 -33.63
CA LEU A 439 7.04 -14.36 -33.10
C LEU A 439 8.56 -14.56 -33.09
N CYS A 440 9.03 -15.77 -32.74
CA CYS A 440 10.45 -16.09 -32.61
C CYS A 440 10.68 -17.61 -32.66
N ASP A 441 11.94 -18.05 -32.70
CA ASP A 441 12.33 -19.46 -32.61
C ASP A 441 12.18 -20.02 -31.18
N ARG A 442 12.08 -19.13 -30.19
CA ARG A 442 11.83 -19.41 -28.76
C ARG A 442 10.57 -18.71 -28.29
N TYR A 443 10.08 -19.12 -27.12
CA TYR A 443 9.11 -18.33 -26.38
C TYR A 443 9.75 -17.06 -25.83
N LEU A 444 8.97 -15.97 -25.80
CA LEU A 444 9.36 -14.75 -25.12
C LEU A 444 9.37 -15.00 -23.60
N PRO A 445 10.23 -14.32 -22.81
CA PRO A 445 10.34 -14.58 -21.38
C PRO A 445 8.99 -14.56 -20.65
N TYR A 446 8.74 -15.57 -19.84
CA TYR A 446 7.46 -15.75 -19.15
C TYR A 446 7.65 -16.42 -17.79
N GLN A 447 6.77 -16.12 -16.83
CA GLN A 447 6.80 -16.77 -15.52
C GLN A 447 6.16 -18.15 -15.62
N LEU A 448 6.82 -19.18 -15.10
CA LEU A 448 6.36 -20.57 -15.20
C LEU A 448 5.21 -20.87 -14.22
N GLY A 449 4.15 -21.47 -14.76
CA GLY A 449 3.18 -22.35 -14.12
C GLY A 449 2.56 -21.91 -12.81
N GLY A 450 2.58 -22.85 -11.84
CA GLY A 450 1.68 -22.96 -10.68
C GLY A 450 1.49 -21.73 -9.77
N GLY A 451 2.24 -20.65 -9.98
CA GLY A 451 1.82 -19.33 -9.55
C GLY A 451 2.79 -18.21 -9.92
N TYR A 452 2.25 -17.01 -10.15
CA TYR A 452 3.02 -15.80 -10.39
C TYR A 452 2.22 -14.55 -10.00
N VAL A 453 2.93 -13.47 -9.69
CA VAL A 453 2.35 -12.20 -9.25
C VAL A 453 2.46 -11.14 -10.34
N LEU A 454 1.37 -10.43 -10.60
CA LEU A 454 1.28 -9.28 -11.49
C LEU A 454 0.84 -8.04 -10.70
N SER A 455 1.43 -6.88 -10.98
CA SER A 455 0.92 -5.61 -10.46
C SER A 455 -0.40 -5.21 -11.13
N TYR A 456 -1.15 -4.32 -10.46
CA TYR A 456 -2.39 -3.77 -10.98
C TYR A 456 -2.26 -3.19 -12.40
N GLU A 457 -1.20 -2.44 -12.71
CA GLU A 457 -1.06 -1.83 -14.05
C GLU A 457 -0.91 -2.88 -15.15
N LEU A 458 -0.21 -3.98 -14.88
CA LEU A 458 -0.11 -5.08 -15.85
C LEU A 458 -1.46 -5.78 -16.02
N VAL A 459 -2.17 -6.05 -14.91
CA VAL A 459 -3.50 -6.66 -14.97
C VAL A 459 -4.49 -5.77 -15.70
N ARG A 460 -4.48 -4.45 -15.44
CA ARG A 460 -5.30 -3.46 -16.13
C ARG A 460 -4.98 -3.43 -17.62
N PHE A 461 -3.70 -3.41 -17.99
CA PHE A 461 -3.29 -3.46 -19.40
C PHE A 461 -3.84 -4.72 -20.08
N LEU A 462 -3.69 -5.89 -19.46
CA LEU A 462 -4.20 -7.13 -20.00
C LEU A 462 -5.73 -7.13 -20.12
N ALA A 463 -6.44 -6.68 -19.08
CA ALA A 463 -7.90 -6.63 -19.06
C ALA A 463 -8.48 -5.71 -20.14
N VAL A 464 -7.97 -4.48 -20.22
CA VAL A 464 -8.45 -3.45 -21.17
C VAL A 464 -8.14 -3.83 -22.62
N ASN A 465 -6.99 -4.48 -22.87
CA ASN A 465 -6.55 -4.84 -24.21
C ASN A 465 -6.86 -6.29 -24.60
N ALA A 466 -7.66 -7.02 -23.81
CA ALA A 466 -7.92 -8.45 -23.98
C ALA A 466 -8.31 -8.86 -25.41
N ARG A 467 -9.07 -8.03 -26.12
CA ARG A 467 -9.52 -8.28 -27.50
C ARG A 467 -8.41 -8.17 -28.56
N LEU A 468 -7.30 -7.52 -28.24
CA LEU A 468 -6.18 -7.29 -29.17
C LEU A 468 -5.18 -8.44 -29.18
N PHE A 469 -5.18 -9.25 -28.13
CA PHE A 469 -4.16 -10.28 -27.95
C PHE A 469 -4.38 -11.49 -28.84
N ARG A 470 -3.28 -11.99 -29.40
CA ARG A 470 -3.26 -13.31 -30.01
C ARG A 470 -3.26 -14.36 -28.91
N MET A 471 -4.19 -15.31 -29.00
CA MET A 471 -4.25 -16.42 -28.06
C MET A 471 -3.26 -17.50 -28.46
N TYR A 472 -2.43 -17.93 -27.51
CA TYR A 472 -1.60 -19.12 -27.64
C TYR A 472 -2.18 -20.25 -26.77
N LYS A 473 -1.73 -21.48 -27.01
CA LYS A 473 -2.29 -22.65 -26.32
C LYS A 473 -1.75 -22.75 -24.90
N ASN A 474 -0.46 -22.46 -24.73
CA ASN A 474 0.19 -22.40 -23.45
C ASN A 474 -0.17 -21.08 -22.75
N GLU A 475 -0.75 -21.20 -21.57
CA GLU A 475 -1.24 -20.08 -20.78
C GLU A 475 -0.12 -19.16 -20.30
N ASP A 476 0.91 -19.74 -19.69
CA ASP A 476 2.05 -18.99 -19.15
C ASP A 476 2.79 -18.22 -20.26
N VAL A 477 3.02 -18.90 -21.39
CA VAL A 477 3.62 -18.31 -22.59
C VAL A 477 2.77 -17.16 -23.14
N SER A 478 1.44 -17.31 -23.09
CA SER A 478 0.53 -16.27 -23.56
C SER A 478 0.70 -14.99 -22.76
N VAL A 479 0.79 -15.07 -21.42
CA VAL A 479 0.99 -13.89 -20.56
C VAL A 479 2.33 -13.21 -20.87
N GLY A 480 3.42 -13.97 -21.00
CA GLY A 480 4.71 -13.40 -21.40
C GLY A 480 4.67 -12.73 -22.77
N ALA A 481 3.99 -13.32 -23.75
CA ALA A 481 3.84 -12.75 -25.08
C ALA A 481 3.00 -11.47 -25.10
N TRP A 482 1.93 -11.39 -24.29
CA TRP A 482 1.06 -10.21 -24.21
C TRP A 482 1.72 -9.01 -23.52
N LEU A 483 2.64 -9.29 -22.61
CA LEU A 483 3.40 -8.26 -21.89
C LEU A 483 4.71 -7.88 -22.60
N ALA A 484 5.08 -8.59 -23.66
CA ALA A 484 6.28 -8.31 -24.42
C ALA A 484 6.22 -6.92 -25.06
N GLY A 485 7.34 -6.18 -24.98
CA GLY A 485 7.46 -4.81 -25.50
C GLY A 485 7.01 -3.73 -24.52
N LEU A 486 6.45 -4.09 -23.35
CA LEU A 486 6.25 -3.16 -22.25
C LEU A 486 7.51 -3.07 -21.37
N ASP A 487 7.66 -1.97 -20.66
CA ASP A 487 8.71 -1.79 -19.65
C ASP A 487 8.35 -2.53 -18.34
N VAL A 488 8.35 -3.85 -18.41
CA VAL A 488 7.98 -4.74 -17.31
C VAL A 488 9.18 -4.97 -16.40
N LYS A 489 8.95 -4.85 -15.09
CA LYS A 489 9.90 -5.30 -14.08
C LYS A 489 9.74 -6.80 -13.87
N TYR A 490 10.47 -7.58 -14.66
CA TYR A 490 10.61 -9.01 -14.45
C TYR A 490 11.41 -9.27 -13.17
N VAL A 491 10.87 -10.12 -12.30
CA VAL A 491 11.58 -10.61 -11.12
C VAL A 491 11.55 -12.13 -11.18
N HIS A 492 12.74 -12.72 -11.30
CA HIS A 492 12.94 -14.15 -11.18
C HIS A 492 13.21 -14.49 -9.72
N ASP A 493 12.48 -15.45 -9.17
CA ASP A 493 12.64 -15.91 -7.80
C ASP A 493 12.63 -17.43 -7.72
N PRO A 494 13.79 -18.06 -7.44
CA PRO A 494 13.89 -19.50 -7.31
C PRO A 494 13.03 -20.08 -6.18
N ARG A 495 12.46 -19.27 -5.28
CA ARG A 495 11.53 -19.75 -4.25
C ARG A 495 10.12 -20.04 -4.80
N PHE A 496 9.87 -19.75 -6.08
CA PHE A 496 8.67 -20.18 -6.79
C PHE A 496 8.94 -21.54 -7.44
N ASP A 497 8.60 -22.62 -6.75
CA ASP A 497 8.65 -23.97 -7.29
C ASP A 497 7.42 -24.27 -8.13
N THR A 498 7.34 -23.59 -9.27
CA THR A 498 6.13 -23.52 -10.11
C THR A 498 6.30 -24.16 -11.49
N GLU A 499 7.40 -24.87 -11.70
CA GLU A 499 7.59 -25.70 -12.88
C GLU A 499 6.60 -26.87 -12.90
N TRP A 500 6.34 -27.45 -14.09
CA TRP A 500 5.48 -28.64 -14.25
C TRP A 500 5.85 -29.83 -13.34
N THR A 501 7.14 -29.95 -12.98
CA THR A 501 7.62 -30.90 -11.96
C THR A 501 8.36 -30.15 -10.86
N SER A 502 7.90 -30.36 -9.62
CA SER A 502 8.54 -29.82 -8.42
C SER A 502 10.03 -30.14 -8.38
N ARG A 503 10.82 -29.15 -7.94
CA ARG A 503 12.26 -29.27 -7.73
C ARG A 503 12.62 -29.97 -6.43
N GLY A 504 11.64 -30.29 -5.59
CA GLY A 504 11.81 -31.01 -4.33
C GLY A 504 11.08 -30.32 -3.19
N CYS A 505 11.66 -30.29 -2.00
CA CYS A 505 11.15 -29.45 -0.92
C CYS A 505 12.26 -28.62 -0.28
N SER A 506 12.00 -27.30 -0.20
CA SER A 506 12.81 -26.31 0.51
C SER A 506 11.91 -25.50 1.44
N ASN A 507 12.38 -25.22 2.65
CA ASN A 507 11.69 -24.34 3.60
C ASN A 507 11.77 -22.86 3.19
N GLU A 508 12.47 -22.54 2.09
CA GLU A 508 12.51 -21.20 1.51
C GLU A 508 11.41 -20.96 0.49
N TYR A 509 10.76 -22.01 -0.03
CA TYR A 509 9.72 -21.88 -1.05
C TYR A 509 8.59 -20.96 -0.60
N LEU A 510 8.16 -20.06 -1.47
CA LEU A 510 7.02 -19.19 -1.28
C LEU A 510 5.76 -19.82 -1.88
N ILE A 511 5.92 -20.44 -3.04
CA ILE A 511 4.90 -21.20 -3.75
C ILE A 511 5.54 -22.51 -4.20
N THR A 512 4.82 -23.62 -4.06
CA THR A 512 5.26 -24.91 -4.59
C THR A 512 4.13 -25.64 -5.31
N HIS A 513 4.47 -26.27 -6.43
CA HIS A 513 3.60 -26.95 -7.37
C HIS A 513 4.31 -28.20 -7.90
N LYS A 514 3.64 -29.31 -8.19
CA LYS A 514 2.21 -29.63 -8.00
C LYS A 514 2.04 -30.61 -6.85
N HIS A 515 0.99 -30.45 -6.05
CA HIS A 515 0.74 -31.26 -4.85
C HIS A 515 -0.61 -31.97 -4.84
N THR A 516 -0.65 -33.15 -4.22
CA THR A 516 -1.91 -33.80 -3.83
C THR A 516 -2.55 -33.09 -2.64
N MET A 517 -3.81 -33.43 -2.31
CA MET A 517 -4.50 -32.82 -1.16
C MET A 517 -3.86 -33.27 0.17
N GLU A 518 -3.34 -34.49 0.20
CA GLU A 518 -2.64 -35.07 1.33
C GLU A 518 -1.30 -34.35 1.55
N GLU A 519 -0.52 -34.14 0.49
CA GLU A 519 0.75 -33.38 0.55
C GLU A 519 0.52 -31.94 1.04
N MET A 520 -0.52 -31.24 0.54
CA MET A 520 -0.87 -29.90 1.03
C MET A 520 -1.28 -29.89 2.51
N THR A 521 -2.00 -30.92 2.95
CA THR A 521 -2.38 -31.07 4.37
C THR A 521 -1.14 -31.30 5.24
N GLU A 522 -0.23 -32.17 4.80
CA GLU A 522 1.03 -32.44 5.50
C GLU A 522 1.89 -31.18 5.60
N MET A 523 2.03 -30.42 4.51
CA MET A 523 2.77 -29.15 4.50
C MET A 523 2.17 -28.13 5.48
N TYR A 524 0.85 -28.03 5.53
CA TYR A 524 0.16 -27.16 6.49
C TYR A 524 0.40 -27.59 7.94
N GLU A 525 0.25 -28.87 8.25
CA GLU A 525 0.49 -29.38 9.61
C GLU A 525 1.95 -29.26 10.02
N ASN A 526 2.90 -29.48 9.10
CA ASN A 526 4.32 -29.24 9.35
C ASN A 526 4.62 -27.77 9.65
N LEU A 527 4.03 -26.84 8.89
CA LEU A 527 4.19 -25.40 9.16
C LEU A 527 3.59 -25.00 10.51
N LYS A 528 2.41 -25.54 10.84
CA LYS A 528 1.71 -25.26 12.09
C LYS A 528 2.43 -25.81 13.32
N THR A 529 2.97 -27.03 13.23
CA THR A 529 3.59 -27.73 14.38
C THR A 529 5.08 -27.45 14.52
N LYS A 530 5.81 -27.31 13.41
CA LYS A 530 7.29 -27.24 13.38
C LYS A 530 7.81 -25.93 12.80
N GLY A 531 6.95 -25.08 12.23
CA GLY A 531 7.37 -23.83 11.56
C GLY A 531 8.10 -24.04 10.24
N LYS A 532 8.10 -25.26 9.68
CA LYS A 532 8.84 -25.66 8.47
C LYS A 532 7.88 -26.28 7.46
N LEU A 533 8.12 -26.04 6.17
CA LEU A 533 7.32 -26.61 5.07
C LEU A 533 7.56 -28.13 4.95
N CYS A 534 8.81 -28.56 5.03
CA CYS A 534 9.18 -29.97 5.10
C CYS A 534 10.03 -30.27 6.33
N THR A 535 9.87 -31.50 6.83
CA THR A 535 10.67 -32.06 7.92
C THR A 535 12.13 -32.25 7.51
N LYS A 536 12.36 -32.65 6.26
CA LYS A 536 13.67 -32.78 5.64
C LYS A 536 13.62 -32.19 4.24
N GLU A 537 14.53 -31.27 3.96
CA GLU A 537 14.69 -30.69 2.62
C GLU A 537 15.37 -31.70 1.69
N PHE A 538 14.95 -31.68 0.42
CA PHE A 538 15.53 -32.50 -0.62
C PHE A 538 15.37 -31.82 -1.96
N GLN A 539 16.33 -32.04 -2.86
CA GLN A 539 16.30 -31.53 -4.23
C GLN A 539 16.19 -32.71 -5.20
N ARG A 540 15.12 -32.72 -6.01
CA ARG A 540 14.92 -33.72 -7.08
C ARG A 540 15.59 -33.31 -8.39
N ARG A 541 15.77 -32.00 -8.60
CA ARG A 541 16.38 -31.44 -9.81
C ARG A 541 16.98 -30.06 -9.49
N PRO A 542 18.10 -29.69 -10.13
CA PRO A 542 18.78 -28.43 -9.86
C PRO A 542 17.91 -27.23 -10.29
N SER A 543 17.97 -26.16 -9.52
CA SER A 543 17.35 -24.87 -9.83
C SER A 543 18.29 -23.99 -10.69
N TYR A 544 17.87 -22.76 -11.01
CA TYR A 544 18.71 -21.76 -11.67
C TYR A 544 18.34 -20.35 -11.18
N VAL A 545 19.25 -19.40 -11.40
CA VAL A 545 18.97 -17.96 -11.29
C VAL A 545 18.97 -17.38 -12.69
N TYR A 546 17.93 -16.63 -13.06
CA TYR A 546 17.85 -15.97 -14.36
C TYR A 546 18.90 -14.86 -14.49
N ASP A 547 19.81 -15.00 -15.44
CA ASP A 547 20.84 -14.03 -15.79
C ASP A 547 20.29 -13.03 -16.82
N PHE A 548 19.90 -11.85 -16.33
CA PHE A 548 19.39 -10.75 -17.15
C PHE A 548 20.44 -10.10 -18.06
N SER A 549 21.74 -10.40 -17.88
CA SER A 549 22.80 -9.91 -18.77
C SER A 549 22.93 -10.75 -20.04
N LYS A 550 22.25 -11.90 -20.10
CA LYS A 550 22.34 -12.86 -21.20
C LYS A 550 21.06 -12.92 -22.02
N PRO A 551 21.16 -13.32 -23.30
CA PRO A 551 19.97 -13.59 -24.08
C PRO A 551 19.14 -14.75 -23.47
N PRO A 552 17.83 -14.83 -23.77
CA PRO A 552 16.95 -15.88 -23.24
C PRO A 552 17.44 -17.32 -23.49
N SER A 553 18.24 -17.55 -24.54
CA SER A 553 18.88 -18.84 -24.82
C SER A 553 19.91 -19.29 -23.78
N GLU A 554 20.47 -18.35 -23.02
CA GLU A 554 21.60 -18.57 -22.11
C GLU A 554 21.33 -18.10 -20.66
N CYS A 555 20.13 -17.58 -20.39
CA CYS A 555 19.76 -16.98 -19.11
C CYS A 555 19.82 -17.92 -17.91
N CYS A 556 19.66 -19.23 -18.12
CA CYS A 556 19.01 -20.06 -17.12
C CYS A 556 19.79 -21.37 -16.86
N SER A 557 21.10 -21.27 -16.67
CA SER A 557 21.97 -22.43 -16.45
C SER A 557 21.69 -23.12 -15.12
N ARG A 558 21.43 -24.43 -15.15
CA ARG A 558 21.23 -25.25 -13.95
C ARG A 558 22.56 -25.87 -13.51
N ILE A 559 22.92 -25.69 -12.24
CA ILE A 559 24.18 -26.17 -11.67
C ILE A 559 23.86 -27.30 -10.69
N ASN A 560 24.43 -28.49 -10.96
CA ASN A 560 24.28 -29.65 -10.07
C ASN A 560 24.95 -29.37 -8.71
N GLY A 561 24.28 -29.75 -7.62
CA GLY A 561 24.77 -29.51 -6.27
C GLY A 561 24.64 -28.05 -5.79
N SER A 562 23.98 -27.18 -6.56
CA SER A 562 23.67 -25.83 -6.10
C SER A 562 22.64 -25.85 -4.96
N SER A 563 22.85 -24.99 -3.97
CA SER A 563 21.91 -24.75 -2.87
C SER A 563 20.78 -23.78 -3.23
N ILE A 564 20.59 -23.51 -4.53
CA ILE A 564 19.51 -22.66 -5.00
C ILE A 564 18.21 -23.42 -4.78
N PRO A 565 17.22 -22.86 -4.05
CA PRO A 565 15.92 -23.48 -3.87
C PRO A 565 15.26 -23.79 -5.22
#